data_AF-A0A520J4T6-F1
#
_entry.id   AF-A0A520J4T6-F1
#
_cell.length_a   1.000
_cell.length_b   1.000
_cell.length_c   1.000
_cell.angle_alpha   90.00
_cell.angle_beta   90.00
_cell.angle_gamma   90.00
#
_symmetry.space_group_name_H-M   'P 1'
#
loop_
_entity.id
_entity.type
_entity.pdbx_description
1 polymer ?
#
loop_
_entity_poly.entity_id
_entity_poly.type
_entity_poly.pdbx_seq_one_letter_code
_entity_poly.pdbx_strand_id
1 'polypeptide(L)'
;MRYLLSVAIVWLSFTAIQAQTAKPKDLYFLADTLSTPRESRIVGIGTEGDFHYYQFYCKCLPPYVFDLAFVCPETTVSENIYTAKPALKYTAYPDLLQLVLKAGHQFEKEYTLYIIEALPGNKFSKNKVVLANGQGG
;
A
#
# COMPACT_ATOMS: atom_id res chain seq x y z
N MET A 1 6.24 -23.30 50.71
CA MET A 1 6.05 -23.70 49.31
C MET A 1 4.89 -22.97 48.59
N ARG A 2 4.35 -21.85 49.13
CA ARG A 2 3.28 -21.04 48.50
C ARG A 2 3.78 -19.80 47.75
N TYR A 3 5.01 -19.34 48.03
CA TYR A 3 5.58 -18.13 47.43
C TYR A 3 6.32 -18.38 46.10
N LEU A 4 6.61 -19.63 45.76
CA LEU A 4 7.30 -19.99 44.50
C LEU A 4 6.37 -19.97 43.28
N LEU A 5 5.06 -20.16 43.46
CA LEU A 5 4.09 -20.08 42.37
C LEU A 5 3.82 -18.63 41.92
N SER A 6 3.90 -17.65 42.83
CA SER A 6 3.60 -16.26 42.53
C SER A 6 4.66 -15.61 41.63
N VAL A 7 5.92 -16.03 41.74
CA VAL A 7 7.04 -15.46 40.97
C VAL A 7 7.01 -15.91 39.50
N ALA A 8 6.53 -17.12 39.22
CA ALA A 8 6.44 -17.65 37.86
C ALA A 8 5.39 -16.94 37.00
N ILE A 9 4.29 -16.48 37.59
CA ILE A 9 3.21 -15.79 36.87
C ILE A 9 3.65 -14.39 36.42
N VAL A 10 4.46 -13.69 37.23
CA VAL A 10 4.98 -12.37 36.89
C VAL A 10 5.96 -12.44 35.72
N TRP A 11 6.78 -13.49 35.63
CA TRP A 11 7.73 -13.66 34.51
C TRP A 11 7.04 -13.99 33.17
N LEU A 12 5.97 -14.77 33.18
CA LEU A 12 5.19 -15.07 31.97
C LEU A 12 4.41 -13.85 31.43
N SER A 13 4.19 -12.85 32.29
CA SER A 13 3.46 -11.63 31.90
C SER A 13 4.32 -10.66 31.09
N PHE A 14 5.65 -10.68 31.26
CA PHE A 14 6.56 -9.75 30.58
C PHE A 14 6.86 -10.13 29.12
N THR A 15 6.76 -11.41 28.76
CA THR A 15 7.03 -11.85 27.37
C THR A 15 5.87 -11.59 26.40
N ALA A 16 4.65 -11.36 26.91
CA ALA A 16 3.46 -11.13 26.07
C ALA A 16 3.32 -9.68 25.58
N ILE A 17 4.01 -8.72 26.20
CA ILE A 17 3.83 -7.28 25.91
C ILE A 17 4.58 -6.84 24.64
N GLN A 18 5.61 -7.59 24.20
CA GLN A 18 6.41 -7.20 23.02
C GLN A 18 5.73 -7.50 21.67
N ALA A 19 4.59 -8.19 21.65
CA ALA A 19 3.87 -8.52 20.40
C ALA A 19 2.96 -7.39 19.87
N GLN A 20 2.78 -6.29 20.60
CA GLN A 20 1.75 -5.28 20.29
C GLN A 20 2.19 -4.12 19.37
N THR A 21 3.42 -4.12 18.86
CA THR A 21 3.91 -3.04 17.97
C THR A 21 4.73 -3.56 16.78
N ALA A 22 4.20 -4.57 16.08
CA ALA A 22 4.71 -4.89 14.74
C ALA A 22 4.48 -3.69 13.82
N LYS A 23 5.56 -3.16 13.22
CA LYS A 23 5.45 -2.11 12.20
C LYS A 23 4.67 -2.63 11.00
N PRO A 24 3.87 -1.79 10.31
CA PRO A 24 3.22 -2.18 9.07
C PRO A 24 4.25 -2.68 8.04
N LYS A 25 3.86 -3.67 7.24
CA LYS A 25 4.71 -4.24 6.21
C LYS A 25 4.70 -3.36 4.96
N ASP A 26 5.88 -3.01 4.46
CA ASP A 26 5.99 -2.26 3.21
C ASP A 26 5.53 -3.09 2.00
N LEU A 27 4.71 -2.46 1.15
CA LEU A 27 4.31 -2.96 -0.16
C LEU A 27 4.73 -1.96 -1.23
N TYR A 28 5.16 -2.47 -2.38
CA TYR A 28 5.60 -1.64 -3.51
C TYR A 28 4.81 -2.04 -4.75
N PHE A 29 4.13 -1.10 -5.39
CA PHE A 29 3.47 -1.32 -6.67
C PHE A 29 4.12 -0.45 -7.77
N LEU A 30 4.38 -1.01 -8.95
CA LEU A 30 4.92 -0.26 -10.08
C LEU A 30 3.79 0.28 -10.95
N ALA A 31 3.58 1.59 -10.96
CA ALA A 31 2.65 2.26 -11.84
C ALA A 31 3.37 2.73 -13.12
N ASP A 32 3.51 1.82 -14.08
CA ASP A 32 4.08 2.13 -15.40
C ASP A 32 2.97 2.45 -16.42
N THR A 33 2.60 3.73 -16.46
CA THR A 33 1.65 4.24 -17.45
C THR A 33 2.34 4.73 -18.73
N LEU A 34 3.67 4.86 -18.75
CA LEU A 34 4.40 5.38 -19.90
C LEU A 34 4.67 4.29 -20.94
N SER A 35 5.00 3.08 -20.50
CA SER A 35 5.24 1.95 -21.42
C SER A 35 3.96 1.21 -21.83
N THR A 36 2.84 1.44 -21.14
CA THR A 36 1.60 0.68 -21.31
C THR A 36 0.55 1.50 -22.09
N PRO A 37 -0.02 0.97 -23.19
CA PRO A 37 -1.12 1.63 -23.91
C PRO A 37 -2.32 1.92 -23.00
N ARG A 38 -3.02 3.04 -23.22
CA ARG A 38 -4.07 3.54 -22.33
C ARG A 38 -5.20 2.52 -22.10
N GLU A 39 -5.55 1.79 -23.14
CA GLU A 39 -6.55 0.73 -23.16
C GLU A 39 -6.16 -0.50 -22.32
N SER A 40 -4.87 -0.73 -22.10
CA SER A 40 -4.34 -1.86 -21.31
C SER A 40 -3.87 -1.47 -19.91
N ARG A 41 -3.92 -0.18 -19.56
CA ARG A 41 -3.54 0.29 -18.22
C ARG A 41 -4.52 -0.22 -17.17
N ILE A 42 -3.96 -0.85 -16.14
CA ILE A 42 -4.64 -1.27 -14.91
C ILE A 42 -4.67 -0.17 -13.85
N VAL A 43 -3.87 0.88 -14.03
CA VAL A 43 -3.79 2.04 -13.12
C VAL A 43 -3.92 3.33 -13.92
N GLY A 44 -4.81 4.20 -13.47
CA GLY A 44 -4.92 5.60 -13.85
C GLY A 44 -4.28 6.47 -12.79
N ILE A 45 -3.56 7.50 -13.23
CA ILE A 45 -2.93 8.49 -12.36
C ILE A 45 -3.58 9.82 -12.70
N GLY A 46 -3.98 10.55 -11.68
CA GLY A 46 -4.62 11.84 -11.86
C GLY A 46 -4.44 12.76 -10.67
N THR A 47 -4.82 14.00 -10.87
CA THR A 47 -4.80 15.05 -9.86
C THR A 47 -6.18 15.68 -9.78
N GLU A 48 -6.72 15.80 -8.57
CA GLU A 48 -7.99 16.51 -8.31
C GLU A 48 -7.76 17.54 -7.21
N GLY A 49 -7.77 18.83 -7.59
CA GLY A 49 -7.28 19.89 -6.72
C GLY A 49 -5.82 19.66 -6.33
N ASP A 50 -5.56 19.63 -5.02
CA ASP A 50 -4.22 19.39 -4.45
C ASP A 50 -3.94 17.89 -4.20
N PHE A 51 -4.86 16.99 -4.56
CA PHE A 51 -4.69 15.55 -4.33
C PHE A 51 -4.15 14.84 -5.57
N HIS A 52 -3.04 14.12 -5.40
CA HIS A 52 -2.56 13.14 -6.38
C HIS A 52 -3.17 11.77 -6.05
N TYR A 53 -3.79 11.12 -7.03
CA TYR A 53 -4.49 9.85 -6.82
C TYR A 53 -4.11 8.78 -7.85
N TYR A 54 -4.31 7.53 -7.43
CA TYR A 54 -4.11 6.33 -8.23
C TYR A 54 -5.39 5.50 -8.20
N GLN A 55 -6.00 5.33 -9.36
CA GLN A 55 -7.23 4.56 -9.52
C GLN A 55 -6.96 3.30 -10.31
N PHE A 56 -7.31 2.14 -9.76
CA PHE A 56 -7.10 0.85 -10.37
C PHE A 56 -8.38 0.32 -11.01
N TYR A 57 -8.24 -0.34 -12.15
CA TYR A 57 -9.35 -0.85 -12.95
C TYR A 57 -9.11 -2.32 -13.34
N CYS A 58 -10.10 -3.19 -13.12
CA CYS A 58 -10.20 -4.48 -13.82
C CYS A 58 -11.12 -4.28 -15.03
N LYS A 59 -10.59 -4.37 -16.25
CA LYS A 59 -11.42 -4.33 -17.49
C LYS A 59 -12.04 -5.68 -17.84
N CYS A 60 -12.17 -6.54 -16.83
CA CYS A 60 -12.34 -7.98 -16.99
C CYS A 60 -13.81 -8.34 -17.26
N LEU A 61 -14.77 -7.57 -16.72
CA LEU A 61 -16.21 -7.74 -16.91
C LEU A 61 -16.95 -6.38 -16.86
N PRO A 62 -17.83 -6.06 -17.83
CA PRO A 62 -18.78 -4.94 -17.71
C PRO A 62 -19.89 -5.25 -16.68
N PRO A 63 -20.43 -4.25 -15.95
CA PRO A 63 -19.99 -2.86 -15.88
C PRO A 63 -18.64 -2.77 -15.15
N TYR A 64 -17.72 -1.94 -15.65
CA TYR A 64 -16.40 -1.77 -15.04
C TYR A 64 -16.56 -1.30 -13.59
N VAL A 65 -16.42 -2.22 -12.64
CA VAL A 65 -16.49 -1.91 -11.21
C VAL A 65 -15.16 -1.26 -10.83
N PHE A 66 -15.23 -0.09 -10.19
CA PHE A 66 -14.06 0.54 -9.60
C PHE A 66 -13.62 -0.32 -8.43
N ASP A 67 -12.45 -0.96 -8.54
CA ASP A 67 -12.02 -1.92 -7.53
C ASP A 67 -11.24 -1.24 -6.39
N LEU A 68 -10.31 -0.34 -6.72
CA LEU A 68 -9.37 0.23 -5.74
C LEU A 68 -8.92 1.65 -6.12
N ALA A 69 -8.92 2.56 -5.14
CA ALA A 69 -8.37 3.90 -5.28
C ALA A 69 -7.49 4.25 -4.07
N PHE A 70 -6.38 4.94 -4.34
CA PHE A 70 -5.46 5.43 -3.34
C PHE A 70 -5.14 6.90 -3.57
N VAL A 71 -4.90 7.64 -2.50
CA VAL A 71 -4.53 9.07 -2.55
C VAL A 71 -3.18 9.29 -1.86
N CYS A 72 -2.42 10.26 -2.35
CA CYS A 72 -1.26 10.79 -1.65
C CYS A 72 -1.73 11.77 -0.57
N PRO A 73 -1.54 11.48 0.73
CA PRO A 73 -1.97 12.37 1.80
C PRO A 73 -1.08 13.62 1.94
N GLU A 74 0.11 13.62 1.35
CA GLU A 74 1.05 14.75 1.39
C GLU A 74 1.13 15.45 0.03
N THR A 75 1.06 16.79 0.06
CA THR A 75 1.15 17.67 -1.12
C THR A 75 2.55 17.66 -1.76
N THR A 76 3.55 17.08 -1.09
CA THR A 76 4.87 16.79 -1.63
C THR A 76 4.92 15.38 -2.22
N VAL A 77 4.27 15.22 -3.37
CA VAL A 77 4.57 14.10 -4.29
C VAL A 77 6.08 14.11 -4.54
N SER A 78 6.77 12.97 -4.37
CA SER A 78 8.22 12.77 -4.52
C SER A 78 9.13 12.99 -3.29
N GLU A 79 8.92 12.22 -2.20
CA GLU A 79 9.98 12.10 -1.18
C GLU A 79 11.28 11.49 -1.76
N ASN A 80 11.22 10.73 -2.87
CA ASN A 80 12.40 10.15 -3.51
C ASN A 80 12.20 10.00 -5.02
N ILE A 81 12.99 10.73 -5.83
CA ILE A 81 13.11 10.50 -7.28
C ILE A 81 14.31 9.59 -7.54
N TYR A 82 14.06 8.44 -8.15
CA TYR A 82 15.11 7.56 -8.67
C TYR A 82 15.42 7.92 -10.12
N THR A 83 16.70 7.84 -10.48
CA THR A 83 17.18 8.02 -11.87
C THR A 83 17.16 6.72 -12.69
N ALA A 84 16.75 5.62 -12.07
CA ALA A 84 16.57 4.30 -12.68
C ALA A 84 15.49 3.53 -11.89
N LYS A 85 14.94 2.48 -12.50
CA LYS A 85 13.95 1.62 -11.83
C LYS A 85 14.57 1.01 -10.56
N PRO A 86 14.03 1.29 -9.36
CA PRO A 86 14.63 0.78 -8.14
C PRO A 86 14.47 -0.74 -8.03
N ALA A 87 15.47 -1.42 -7.48
CA ALA A 87 15.48 -2.87 -7.30
C ALA A 87 14.64 -3.29 -6.08
N LEU A 88 13.31 -3.13 -6.19
CA LEU A 88 12.33 -3.44 -5.14
C LEU A 88 11.53 -4.71 -5.50
N LYS A 89 11.00 -5.38 -4.48
CA LYS A 89 10.04 -6.47 -4.69
C LYS A 89 8.65 -5.89 -4.92
N TYR A 90 8.22 -5.86 -6.18
CA TYR A 90 6.93 -5.33 -6.57
C TYR A 90 5.81 -6.35 -6.37
N THR A 91 4.68 -5.88 -5.85
CA THR A 91 3.42 -6.60 -5.72
C THR A 91 2.64 -6.50 -7.03
N ALA A 92 2.08 -7.61 -7.51
CA ALA A 92 1.19 -7.60 -8.66
C ALA A 92 -0.21 -7.08 -8.26
N TYR A 93 -0.97 -6.55 -9.22
CA TYR A 93 -2.29 -6.00 -8.91
C TYR A 93 -3.27 -7.03 -8.29
N PRO A 94 -3.38 -8.28 -8.79
CA PRO A 94 -4.24 -9.28 -8.16
C PRO A 94 -3.88 -9.55 -6.70
N ASP A 95 -2.58 -9.57 -6.36
CA ASP A 95 -2.12 -9.77 -4.99
C ASP A 95 -2.44 -8.57 -4.12
N LEU A 96 -2.24 -7.35 -4.63
CA LEU A 96 -2.61 -6.12 -3.92
C LEU A 96 -4.10 -6.09 -3.62
N LEU A 97 -4.94 -6.43 -4.60
CA LEU A 97 -6.39 -6.50 -4.43
C LEU A 97 -6.78 -7.50 -3.35
N GLN A 98 -6.21 -8.71 -3.36
CA GLN A 98 -6.47 -9.70 -2.32
C GLN A 98 -6.05 -9.22 -0.92
N LEU A 99 -4.91 -8.51 -0.81
CA LEU A 99 -4.46 -7.96 0.46
C LEU A 99 -5.42 -6.89 0.99
N VAL A 100 -5.88 -5.99 0.12
CA VAL A 100 -6.86 -4.96 0.52
C VAL A 100 -8.19 -5.60 0.91
N LEU A 101 -8.73 -6.53 0.11
CA LEU A 101 -9.99 -7.22 0.43
C LEU A 101 -9.90 -8.02 1.73
N LYS A 102 -8.75 -8.64 2.02
CA LYS A 102 -8.54 -9.41 3.24
C LYS A 102 -8.41 -8.54 4.48
N ALA A 103 -7.66 -7.44 4.40
CA ALA A 103 -7.40 -6.58 5.54
C ALA A 103 -8.53 -5.56 5.79
N GLY A 104 -9.26 -5.17 4.75
CA GLY A 104 -10.34 -4.18 4.80
C GLY A 104 -9.89 -2.88 5.49
N HIS A 105 -10.66 -2.44 6.48
CA HIS A 105 -10.37 -1.25 7.28
C HIS A 105 -9.06 -1.31 8.10
N GLN A 106 -8.42 -2.48 8.24
CA GLN A 106 -7.13 -2.64 8.92
C GLN A 106 -5.94 -2.57 7.97
N PHE A 107 -6.16 -2.39 6.66
CA PHE A 107 -5.08 -2.42 5.66
C PHE A 107 -3.92 -1.48 6.02
N GLU A 108 -4.20 -0.25 6.45
CA GLU A 108 -3.16 0.74 6.79
C GLU A 108 -2.46 0.46 8.13
N LYS A 109 -3.02 -0.41 8.97
CA LYS A 109 -2.34 -0.90 10.18
C LYS A 109 -1.42 -2.07 9.88
N GLU A 110 -1.79 -2.90 8.90
CA GLU A 110 -1.01 -4.07 8.49
C GLU A 110 0.05 -3.75 7.44
N TYR A 111 -0.20 -2.77 6.58
CA TYR A 111 0.62 -2.46 5.40
C TYR A 111 0.86 -0.97 5.23
N THR A 112 2.06 -0.63 4.75
CA THR A 112 2.36 0.69 4.17
C THR A 112 2.54 0.52 2.66
N LEU A 113 1.64 1.09 1.87
CA LEU A 113 1.72 1.01 0.41
C LEU A 113 2.51 2.18 -0.17
N TYR A 114 3.49 1.84 -1.01
CA TYR A 114 4.20 2.77 -1.86
C TYR A 114 3.90 2.47 -3.33
N ILE A 115 3.52 3.51 -4.07
CA ILE A 115 3.44 3.45 -5.53
C ILE A 115 4.71 4.05 -6.11
N ILE A 116 5.39 3.24 -6.93
CA ILE A 116 6.54 3.66 -7.73
C ILE A 116 5.99 4.07 -9.10
N GLU A 117 5.84 5.37 -9.32
CA GLU A 117 5.33 5.94 -10.56
C GLU A 117 6.48 6.14 -11.56
N ALA A 118 6.31 5.63 -12.79
CA ALA A 118 7.25 5.88 -13.88
C ALA A 118 7.05 7.29 -14.44
N LEU A 119 8.13 8.07 -14.50
CA LEU A 119 8.16 9.45 -14.98
C LEU A 119 8.98 9.55 -16.29
N PRO A 120 8.76 10.59 -17.10
CA PRO A 120 9.54 10.81 -18.31
C PRO A 120 11.05 10.86 -18.04
N GLY A 121 11.84 10.37 -19.01
CA GLY A 121 13.30 10.34 -18.89
C GLY A 121 13.83 9.23 -17.97
N ASN A 122 13.14 8.10 -17.89
CA ASN A 122 13.53 6.93 -17.08
C ASN A 122 13.68 7.24 -15.57
N LYS A 123 12.87 8.20 -15.09
CA LYS A 123 12.81 8.58 -13.68
C LYS A 123 11.66 7.87 -13.00
N PHE A 124 11.73 7.72 -11.69
CA PHE A 124 10.66 7.10 -10.92
C PHE A 124 10.43 7.87 -9.63
N SER A 125 9.20 8.16 -9.25
CA SER A 125 8.87 8.72 -7.93
C SER A 125 8.32 7.63 -7.02
N LYS A 126 8.73 7.65 -5.75
CA LYS A 126 8.12 6.83 -4.69
C LYS A 126 7.13 7.68 -3.92
N ASN A 127 5.87 7.26 -3.94
CA ASN A 127 4.77 7.96 -3.28
C ASN A 127 4.14 7.04 -2.26
N LYS A 128 4.10 7.47 -1.00
CA LYS A 128 3.32 6.80 0.04
C LYS A 128 1.85 7.14 -0.18
N VAL A 129 0.99 6.13 -0.14
CA VAL A 129 -0.44 6.32 -0.42
C VAL A 129 -1.31 5.70 0.66
N VAL A 130 -2.52 6.22 0.79
CA VAL A 130 -3.57 5.74 1.70
C VAL A 130 -4.80 5.36 0.88
N LEU A 131 -5.62 4.45 1.40
CA LEU A 131 -6.87 4.06 0.72
C LEU A 131 -7.80 5.26 0.64
N ALA A 132 -8.41 5.49 -0.52
CA ALA A 132 -9.46 6.48 -0.64
C ALA A 132 -10.69 6.00 0.17
N ASN A 133 -11.12 6.79 1.15
CA ASN A 133 -12.21 6.44 2.07
C ASN A 133 -13.46 5.94 1.32
N GLY A 134 -13.84 4.68 1.55
CA GLY A 134 -15.04 4.05 0.96
C GLY A 134 -14.86 2.67 0.33
N GLN A 135 -13.63 2.10 0.30
CA GLN A 135 -13.36 0.82 -0.39
C GLN A 135 -12.76 -0.29 0.50
N GLY A 136 -12.81 -0.14 1.82
CA GLY A 136 -12.64 -1.24 2.77
C GLY A 136 -14.03 -1.61 3.30
N GLY A 137 -14.53 -2.80 2.94
CA GLY A 137 -15.86 -3.27 3.34
C GLY A 137 -16.12 -3.29 4.84
#